data_AF-A0A7M5U0H0-F1
#
_entry.id   AF-A0A7M5U0H0-F1
#
_cell.length_a   1.000
_cell.length_b   1.000
_cell.length_c   1.000
_cell.angle_alpha   90.00
_cell.angle_beta   90.00
_cell.angle_gamma   90.00
#
_symmetry.space_group_name_H-M   'P 1'
#
loop_
_entity.id
_entity.type
_entity.pdbx_description
1 polymer ?
#
loop_
_entity_poly.entity_id
_entity_poly.type
_entity_poly.pdbx_seq_one_letter_code
_entity_poly.pdbx_strand_id
1 'polypeptide(L)'
;MIQRIVGGVDANEGDLPWQAAMRSRNSGKPFCGATLISKKWAVSAAHCQIRAGQQIVLGAHNFRQATEASRQIRTVRRAINHQGYNDRTMTNDIALVELSQEVEFDEFVKPACVLDSSKQLAAETPVVISGWGTTASGGSQPNILQEAEVKVVSRQVCNSRYGNGIDRTMLCAAARGKDSCQGDSGGPLVVDLKDSNGGDQFYLAGVVSFGIGCANPSYPGVYSNVASLRNWIQTNLASAGVYPATNNPEPSTTTTTTTTTTTKSTTTTKKPVVTTTKKPVVTTTKKPVVTTTEVVTTEPPESTTTPEEPEVAVEEVQLIRYWSRKFRDHFYTTNFRDLGFMRKSYRFEGVQCKLAKNQVADSVPLYQYNKPDKDHMYTIDPKEIGVTTPGAEGKNGYKFQKIVGYCYPEPKDGTIPLYRYYKAKIVNHFYTTDGKEMKTTTPGEFGQWNYLMQGITCYVYPGSYPLREYKS
;
A
#
# COMPACT_ATOMS: atom_id res chain seq x y z
N MET A 1 22.94 11.62 11.65
CA MET A 1 22.81 12.71 10.66
C MET A 1 23.07 12.11 9.28
N ILE A 2 22.04 11.67 8.55
CA ILE A 2 22.15 11.11 7.19
C ILE A 2 20.81 11.39 6.49
N GLN A 3 20.81 12.02 5.30
CA GLN A 3 19.62 12.08 4.43
C GLN A 3 19.99 11.59 3.03
N ARG A 4 19.16 10.66 2.54
CA ARG A 4 19.32 9.86 1.34
C ARG A 4 18.02 9.84 0.53
N ILE A 5 18.01 9.93 -0.80
CA ILE A 5 16.94 10.64 -1.58
C ILE A 5 16.72 12.03 -0.92
N VAL A 6 16.14 13.04 -1.55
CA VAL A 6 15.82 14.21 -0.68
C VAL A 6 14.77 13.68 0.31
N GLY A 7 15.05 13.64 1.61
CA GLY A 7 14.17 13.09 2.66
C GLY A 7 13.72 11.61 2.58
N GLY A 8 14.37 10.74 1.80
CA GLY A 8 14.12 9.29 1.82
C GLY A 8 14.95 8.53 2.86
N VAL A 9 14.79 7.20 2.87
CA VAL A 9 15.42 6.28 3.83
C VAL A 9 15.98 5.04 3.11
N ASP A 10 16.93 4.35 3.75
CA ASP A 10 17.38 3.05 3.27
C ASP A 10 16.16 2.11 3.20
N ALA A 11 15.94 1.51 2.03
CA ALA A 11 15.00 0.40 1.89
C ALA A 11 15.56 -0.83 2.64
N ASN A 12 14.73 -1.78 3.06
CA ASN A 12 15.27 -3.06 3.53
C ASN A 12 15.59 -3.99 2.35
N GLU A 13 16.48 -4.93 2.57
CA GLU A 13 16.82 -5.93 1.56
C GLU A 13 15.59 -6.75 1.14
N GLY A 14 15.28 -6.76 -0.16
CA GLY A 14 14.16 -7.51 -0.74
C GLY A 14 12.78 -6.87 -0.57
N ASP A 15 12.66 -5.65 -0.03
CA ASP A 15 11.37 -4.96 0.09
C ASP A 15 10.80 -4.48 -1.25
N LEU A 16 11.67 -4.30 -2.25
CA LEU A 16 11.36 -3.72 -3.56
C LEU A 16 11.86 -4.64 -4.68
N PRO A 17 11.35 -5.88 -4.78
CA PRO A 17 11.95 -6.92 -5.61
C PRO A 17 11.81 -6.69 -7.13
N TRP A 18 11.03 -5.69 -7.54
CA TRP A 18 10.93 -5.25 -8.93
C TRP A 18 11.97 -4.21 -9.33
N GLN A 19 12.68 -3.64 -8.36
CA GLN A 19 13.67 -2.61 -8.61
C GLN A 19 14.82 -3.16 -9.47
N ALA A 20 15.09 -2.47 -10.57
CA ALA A 20 16.25 -2.71 -11.41
C ALA A 20 17.01 -1.42 -11.67
N ALA A 21 18.27 -1.54 -12.09
CA ALA A 21 19.07 -0.39 -12.49
C ALA A 21 19.95 -0.69 -13.70
N MET A 22 20.01 0.29 -14.59
CA MET A 22 20.92 0.31 -15.72
C MET A 22 22.31 0.70 -15.25
N ARG A 23 23.27 -0.21 -15.46
CA ARG A 23 24.65 -0.03 -15.00
C ARG A 23 25.50 0.60 -16.09
N SER A 24 26.16 1.71 -15.76
CA SER A 24 27.14 2.34 -16.64
C SER A 24 28.35 1.43 -16.80
N ARG A 25 28.78 1.20 -18.04
CA ARG A 25 30.00 0.42 -18.32
C ARG A 25 31.26 1.11 -17.81
N ASN A 26 31.26 2.45 -17.81
CA ASN A 26 32.45 3.24 -17.46
C ASN A 26 32.63 3.34 -15.95
N SER A 27 31.57 3.68 -15.22
CA SER A 27 31.65 3.93 -13.77
C SER A 27 31.20 2.75 -12.90
N GLY A 28 30.54 1.74 -13.48
CA GLY A 28 29.90 0.66 -12.74
C GLY A 28 28.69 1.10 -11.90
N LYS A 29 28.33 2.39 -11.94
CA LYS A 29 27.25 3.01 -11.17
C LYS A 29 25.91 2.95 -11.91
N PRO A 30 24.78 3.05 -11.20
CA PRO A 30 23.48 3.17 -11.84
C PRO A 30 23.36 4.55 -12.48
N PHE A 31 22.92 4.61 -13.74
CA PHE A 31 22.64 5.88 -14.44
C PHE A 31 21.15 6.12 -14.66
N CYS A 32 20.37 5.03 -14.71
CA CYS A 32 18.91 5.04 -14.71
C CYS A 32 18.39 3.84 -13.94
N GLY A 33 17.19 3.96 -13.38
CA GLY A 33 16.38 2.86 -12.88
C GLY A 33 15.61 2.14 -13.99
N ALA A 34 15.02 1.02 -13.62
CA ALA A 34 14.02 0.29 -14.38
C ALA A 34 13.14 -0.51 -13.40
N THR A 35 11.98 -0.96 -13.87
CA THR A 35 11.05 -1.79 -13.10
C THR A 35 10.80 -3.10 -13.81
N LEU A 36 11.10 -4.22 -13.18
CA LEU A 36 10.78 -5.54 -13.71
C LEU A 36 9.27 -5.77 -13.75
N ILE A 37 8.74 -6.19 -14.90
CA ILE A 37 7.31 -6.46 -15.10
C ILE A 37 7.01 -7.89 -15.57
N SER A 38 8.05 -8.63 -15.99
CA SER A 38 8.00 -10.08 -16.27
C SER A 38 9.41 -10.67 -16.20
N LYS A 39 9.57 -11.99 -16.41
CA LYS A 39 10.89 -12.64 -16.40
C LYS A 39 11.89 -12.05 -17.39
N LYS A 40 11.42 -11.41 -18.46
CA LYS A 40 12.27 -10.93 -19.56
C LYS A 40 12.06 -9.47 -19.93
N TRP A 41 11.15 -8.78 -19.25
CA TRP A 41 10.79 -7.41 -19.59
C TRP A 41 10.81 -6.51 -18.37
N ALA A 42 11.41 -5.34 -18.55
CA ALA A 42 11.35 -4.23 -17.62
C ALA A 42 10.82 -2.97 -18.31
N VAL A 43 10.33 -2.02 -17.52
CA VAL A 43 9.92 -0.67 -17.95
C VAL A 43 10.95 0.33 -17.44
N SER A 44 11.32 1.30 -18.27
CA SER A 44 12.18 2.42 -17.90
C SER A 44 11.73 3.69 -18.65
N ALA A 45 12.49 4.77 -18.58
CA ALA A 45 12.22 6.01 -19.31
C ALA A 45 12.89 5.99 -20.68
N ALA A 46 12.29 6.66 -21.68
CA ALA A 46 12.87 6.77 -23.02
C ALA A 46 14.11 7.67 -23.02
N HIS A 47 14.13 8.72 -22.20
CA HIS A 47 15.26 9.63 -22.07
C HIS A 47 16.53 8.96 -21.53
N CYS A 48 16.41 7.79 -20.89
CA CYS A 48 17.56 6.99 -20.46
C CYS A 48 18.39 6.43 -21.63
N GLN A 49 17.86 6.45 -22.86
CA GLN A 49 18.56 6.02 -24.08
C GLN A 49 19.23 4.64 -23.93
N ILE A 50 18.47 3.68 -23.40
CA ILE A 50 18.94 2.32 -23.17
C ILE A 50 19.23 1.64 -24.51
N ARG A 51 20.36 0.94 -24.61
CA ARG A 51 20.84 0.26 -25.83
C ARG A 51 21.16 -1.21 -25.56
N ALA A 52 21.11 -2.00 -26.63
CA ALA A 52 21.51 -3.41 -26.59
C ALA A 52 22.93 -3.57 -26.04
N GLY A 53 23.15 -4.65 -25.28
CA GLY A 53 24.41 -4.97 -24.64
C GLY A 53 24.70 -4.20 -23.35
N GLN A 54 23.93 -3.16 -22.99
CA GLN A 54 24.04 -2.56 -21.65
C GLN A 54 23.61 -3.56 -20.57
N GLN A 55 24.13 -3.38 -19.36
CA GLN A 55 23.79 -4.26 -18.24
C GLN A 55 22.65 -3.67 -17.42
N ILE A 56 21.75 -4.54 -17.01
CA ILE A 56 20.70 -4.27 -16.04
C ILE A 56 20.91 -5.20 -14.85
N VAL A 57 20.83 -4.61 -13.66
CA VAL A 57 21.08 -5.26 -12.38
C VAL A 57 19.77 -5.32 -11.62
N LEU A 58 19.40 -6.51 -11.13
CA LEU A 58 18.21 -6.78 -10.34
C LEU A 58 18.61 -7.44 -9.01
N GLY A 59 17.75 -7.32 -7.99
CA GLY A 59 17.97 -7.92 -6.67
C GLY A 59 19.15 -7.35 -5.88
N ALA A 60 19.80 -6.29 -6.39
CA ALA A 60 20.83 -5.58 -5.64
C ALA A 60 20.22 -4.76 -4.51
N HIS A 61 20.90 -4.69 -3.36
CA HIS A 61 20.51 -3.82 -2.25
C HIS A 61 21.61 -2.76 -2.01
N ASN A 62 22.85 -3.19 -1.83
CA ASN A 62 24.05 -2.38 -1.82
C ASN A 62 24.74 -2.41 -3.20
N PHE A 63 24.49 -1.41 -4.04
CA PHE A 63 24.96 -1.39 -5.42
C PHE A 63 26.49 -1.51 -5.58
N ARG A 64 27.27 -1.07 -4.57
CA ARG A 64 28.73 -1.23 -4.55
C ARG A 64 29.20 -2.67 -4.32
N GLN A 65 28.39 -3.49 -3.66
CA GLN A 65 28.77 -4.87 -3.34
C GLN A 65 28.45 -5.79 -4.52
N ALA A 66 29.43 -6.01 -5.41
CA ALA A 66 29.25 -6.80 -6.63
C ALA A 66 28.88 -8.28 -6.38
N THR A 67 29.10 -8.79 -5.18
CA THR A 67 28.98 -10.21 -4.79
C THR A 67 27.74 -10.52 -3.96
N GLU A 68 26.75 -9.63 -3.90
CA GLU A 68 25.46 -9.94 -3.27
C GLU A 68 24.82 -11.18 -3.91
N ALA A 69 24.47 -12.17 -3.10
CA ALA A 69 23.88 -13.43 -3.59
C ALA A 69 22.50 -13.21 -4.26
N SER A 70 21.78 -12.18 -3.81
CA SER A 70 20.51 -11.72 -4.37
C SER A 70 20.64 -11.05 -5.75
N ARG A 71 21.85 -10.67 -6.16
CA ARG A 71 22.09 -9.89 -7.37
C ARG A 71 22.05 -10.76 -8.63
N GLN A 72 21.16 -10.39 -9.55
CA GLN A 72 21.11 -10.95 -10.89
C GLN A 72 21.50 -9.89 -11.92
N ILE A 73 22.48 -10.19 -12.76
CA ILE A 73 22.89 -9.32 -13.87
C ILE A 73 22.41 -9.94 -15.17
N ARG A 74 21.76 -9.13 -16.01
CA ARG A 74 21.40 -9.47 -17.38
C ARG A 74 21.95 -8.41 -18.33
N THR A 75 22.00 -8.73 -19.62
CA THR A 75 22.24 -7.75 -20.66
C THR A 75 20.93 -7.39 -21.35
N VAL A 76 20.83 -6.16 -21.83
CA VAL A 76 19.70 -5.72 -22.64
C VAL A 76 19.83 -6.34 -24.03
N ARG A 77 18.80 -7.06 -24.47
CA ARG A 77 18.67 -7.52 -25.85
C ARG A 77 18.30 -6.36 -26.77
N ARG A 78 17.29 -5.60 -26.37
CA ARG A 78 16.84 -4.37 -27.05
C ARG A 78 16.03 -3.49 -26.11
N ALA A 79 15.91 -2.22 -26.45
CA ALA A 79 14.97 -1.30 -25.84
C ALA A 79 13.99 -0.79 -26.91
N ILE A 80 12.73 -0.57 -26.53
CA ILE A 80 11.68 -0.03 -27.37
C ILE A 80 11.20 1.25 -26.71
N ASN A 81 11.52 2.40 -27.29
CA ASN A 81 11.00 3.69 -26.81
C ASN A 81 9.60 3.91 -27.38
N HIS A 82 8.76 4.62 -26.64
CA HIS A 82 7.47 5.04 -27.16
C HIS A 82 7.64 5.89 -28.43
N GLN A 83 6.92 5.56 -29.49
CA GLN A 83 7.09 6.19 -30.81
C GLN A 83 6.77 7.69 -30.79
N GLY A 84 5.86 8.09 -29.90
CA GLY A 84 5.52 9.49 -29.63
C GLY A 84 6.36 10.17 -28.55
N TYR A 85 7.50 9.59 -28.12
CA TYR A 85 8.39 10.25 -27.16
C TYR A 85 8.93 11.55 -27.74
N ASN A 86 8.87 12.63 -26.97
CA ASN A 86 9.35 13.95 -27.35
C ASN A 86 10.32 14.48 -26.29
N ASP A 87 11.59 14.64 -26.65
CA ASP A 87 12.67 15.03 -25.75
C ASP A 87 12.66 16.50 -25.32
N ARG A 88 11.79 17.34 -25.91
CA ARG A 88 11.60 18.73 -25.51
C ARG A 88 10.52 18.88 -24.45
N THR A 89 9.46 18.09 -24.57
CA THR A 89 8.27 18.14 -23.70
C THR A 89 8.24 17.03 -22.66
N MET A 90 9.07 16.00 -22.83
CA MET A 90 9.05 14.74 -22.06
C MET A 90 7.72 13.96 -22.17
N THR A 91 6.87 14.31 -23.14
CA THR A 91 5.65 13.56 -23.44
C THR A 91 6.00 12.13 -23.85
N ASN A 92 5.24 11.15 -23.35
CA ASN A 92 5.46 9.72 -23.58
C ASN A 92 6.87 9.22 -23.22
N ASP A 93 7.47 9.72 -22.15
CA ASP A 93 8.81 9.30 -21.70
C ASP A 93 8.81 7.90 -21.05
N ILE A 94 8.62 6.88 -21.86
CA ILE A 94 8.58 5.47 -21.44
C ILE A 94 9.27 4.57 -22.46
N ALA A 95 9.93 3.53 -21.95
CA ALA A 95 10.59 2.51 -22.74
C ALA A 95 10.37 1.11 -22.15
N LEU A 96 10.26 0.12 -23.03
CA LEU A 96 10.35 -1.30 -22.67
C LEU A 96 11.77 -1.81 -22.90
N VAL A 97 12.28 -2.57 -21.95
CA VAL A 97 13.62 -3.15 -21.97
C VAL A 97 13.49 -4.67 -21.99
N GLU A 98 13.89 -5.29 -23.10
CA GLU A 98 13.94 -6.76 -23.22
C GLU A 98 15.29 -7.26 -22.73
N LEU A 99 15.28 -8.25 -21.83
CA LEU A 99 16.47 -8.91 -21.34
C LEU A 99 16.94 -9.98 -22.33
N SER A 100 18.26 -10.18 -22.43
CA SER A 100 18.85 -11.24 -23.26
C SER A 100 18.51 -12.64 -22.76
N GLN A 101 18.34 -12.78 -21.44
CA GLN A 101 17.98 -14.01 -20.74
C GLN A 101 16.97 -13.69 -19.65
N GLU A 102 16.12 -14.67 -19.33
CA GLU A 102 15.16 -14.56 -18.24
C GLU A 102 15.89 -14.39 -16.90
N VAL A 103 15.27 -13.64 -15.99
CA VAL A 103 15.65 -13.62 -14.58
C VAL A 103 15.00 -14.79 -13.85
N GLU A 104 15.67 -15.26 -12.81
CA GLU A 104 15.06 -16.21 -11.88
C GLU A 104 14.22 -15.42 -10.87
N PHE A 105 12.99 -15.86 -10.63
CA PHE A 105 12.18 -15.24 -9.59
C PHE A 105 12.51 -15.86 -8.24
N ASP A 106 12.81 -15.01 -7.27
CA ASP A 106 13.13 -15.38 -5.90
C ASP A 106 12.54 -14.33 -4.96
N GLU A 107 12.98 -14.27 -3.70
CA GLU A 107 12.48 -13.27 -2.75
C GLU A 107 13.00 -11.83 -2.98
N PHE A 108 14.04 -11.65 -3.80
CA PHE A 108 14.71 -10.39 -4.13
C PHE A 108 14.41 -9.90 -5.56
N VAL A 109 13.96 -10.80 -6.44
CA VAL A 109 13.64 -10.51 -7.84
C VAL A 109 12.22 -11.02 -8.15
N LYS A 110 11.27 -10.08 -8.26
CA LYS A 110 9.87 -10.34 -8.62
C LYS A 110 9.31 -9.18 -9.44
N PRO A 111 8.37 -9.42 -10.37
CA PRO A 111 7.81 -8.35 -11.16
C PRO A 111 6.84 -7.50 -10.32
N ALA A 112 6.76 -6.21 -10.62
CA ALA A 112 5.62 -5.38 -10.24
C ALA A 112 4.46 -5.64 -11.21
N CYS A 113 3.22 -5.50 -10.73
CA CYS A 113 2.09 -5.44 -11.63
C CYS A 113 2.12 -4.13 -12.41
N VAL A 114 1.61 -4.11 -13.64
CA VAL A 114 1.43 -2.86 -14.39
C VAL A 114 0.04 -2.31 -14.03
N LEU A 115 -0.07 -1.03 -13.64
CA LEU A 115 -1.36 -0.42 -13.31
C LEU A 115 -2.31 -0.41 -14.51
N ASP A 116 -3.59 -0.70 -14.26
CA ASP A 116 -4.59 -0.80 -15.32
C ASP A 116 -4.99 0.56 -15.92
N SER A 117 -5.36 0.61 -17.20
CA SER A 117 -5.74 1.86 -17.90
C SER A 117 -7.06 2.43 -17.39
N SER A 118 -7.90 1.60 -16.77
CA SER A 118 -9.13 2.02 -16.08
C SER A 118 -8.86 2.66 -14.71
N LYS A 119 -7.64 2.54 -14.17
CA LYS A 119 -7.30 3.02 -12.83
C LYS A 119 -6.63 4.39 -12.93
N GLN A 120 -7.33 5.40 -12.42
CA GLN A 120 -6.75 6.72 -12.20
C GLN A 120 -6.50 6.90 -10.70
N LEU A 121 -5.26 7.23 -10.33
CA LEU A 121 -4.93 7.52 -8.94
C LEU A 121 -5.48 8.89 -8.55
N ALA A 122 -6.19 8.93 -7.43
CA ALA A 122 -6.70 10.18 -6.87
C ALA A 122 -5.55 11.01 -6.28
N ALA A 123 -5.74 12.33 -6.21
CA ALA A 123 -4.83 13.17 -5.43
C ALA A 123 -4.74 12.67 -3.98
N GLU A 124 -3.61 12.94 -3.33
CA GLU A 124 -3.28 12.45 -1.98
C GLU A 124 -3.08 10.94 -1.84
N THR A 125 -3.25 10.16 -2.93
CA THR A 125 -2.95 8.71 -2.91
C THR A 125 -1.48 8.50 -2.58
N PRO A 126 -1.13 7.74 -1.52
CA PRO A 126 0.26 7.45 -1.18
C PRO A 126 0.87 6.51 -2.22
N VAL A 127 2.09 6.84 -2.63
CA VAL A 127 2.88 6.08 -3.59
C VAL A 127 4.35 6.08 -3.17
N VAL A 128 5.08 5.05 -3.58
CA VAL A 128 6.48 4.85 -3.20
C VAL A 128 7.38 4.97 -4.42
N ILE A 129 8.43 5.77 -4.29
CA ILE A 129 9.53 5.84 -5.25
C ILE A 129 10.77 5.18 -4.66
N SER A 130 11.62 4.63 -5.52
CA SER A 130 12.85 3.98 -5.07
C SER A 130 13.97 4.00 -6.12
N GLY A 131 15.21 3.96 -5.63
CA GLY A 131 16.39 3.95 -6.48
C GLY A 131 17.70 4.24 -5.76
N TRP A 132 18.76 4.39 -6.57
CA TRP A 132 20.11 4.74 -6.13
C TRP A 132 20.54 6.09 -6.69
N GLY A 133 19.59 6.95 -7.03
CA GLY A 133 19.83 8.33 -7.44
C GLY A 133 20.39 9.17 -6.31
N THR A 134 21.01 10.29 -6.67
CA THR A 134 21.61 11.25 -5.76
C THR A 134 20.58 11.73 -4.74
N THR A 135 21.03 12.00 -3.53
CA THR A 135 20.11 12.24 -2.42
C THR A 135 19.86 13.70 -2.11
N ALA A 136 20.54 14.55 -2.86
CA ALA A 136 20.42 16.00 -2.91
C ALA A 136 20.85 16.42 -4.30
N SER A 137 20.39 17.59 -4.75
CA SER A 137 20.82 18.16 -6.03
C SER A 137 22.36 18.30 -6.04
N GLY A 138 23.03 17.65 -6.98
CA GLY A 138 24.50 17.64 -7.06
C GLY A 138 25.21 16.80 -5.99
N GLY A 139 24.47 16.02 -5.20
CA GLY A 139 24.99 15.13 -4.18
C GLY A 139 25.59 13.83 -4.72
N SER A 140 26.07 12.97 -3.83
CA SER A 140 26.56 11.64 -4.21
C SER A 140 25.42 10.60 -4.26
N GLN A 141 25.58 9.59 -5.11
CA GLN A 141 24.66 8.46 -5.16
C GLN A 141 24.86 7.56 -3.93
N PRO A 142 23.79 7.14 -3.26
CA PRO A 142 23.86 6.22 -2.13
C PRO A 142 24.25 4.82 -2.63
N ASN A 143 24.92 4.07 -1.77
CA ASN A 143 25.25 2.67 -2.09
C ASN A 143 24.06 1.75 -1.82
N ILE A 144 23.32 2.02 -0.75
CA ILE A 144 22.13 1.26 -0.34
C ILE A 144 20.92 1.77 -1.13
N LEU A 145 20.02 0.86 -1.52
CA LEU A 145 18.76 1.19 -2.18
C LEU A 145 17.95 2.11 -1.27
N GLN A 146 17.41 3.18 -1.83
CA GLN A 146 16.58 4.12 -1.10
C GLN A 146 15.13 3.99 -1.50
N GLU A 147 14.26 4.39 -0.58
CA GLU A 147 12.84 4.60 -0.83
C GLU A 147 12.34 5.90 -0.21
N ALA A 148 11.29 6.46 -0.82
CA ALA A 148 10.53 7.55 -0.24
C ALA A 148 9.05 7.39 -0.56
N GLU A 149 8.21 7.69 0.43
CA GLU A 149 6.77 7.86 0.19
C GLU A 149 6.50 9.30 -0.20
N VAL A 150 5.76 9.45 -1.29
CA VAL A 150 5.22 10.70 -1.80
C VAL A 150 3.71 10.52 -2.03
N LYS A 151 3.01 11.60 -2.34
CA LYS A 151 1.58 11.55 -2.64
C LYS A 151 1.30 12.04 -4.05
N VAL A 152 0.30 11.45 -4.70
CA VAL A 152 -0.17 11.91 -6.00
C VAL A 152 -0.68 13.35 -5.92
N VAL A 153 -0.22 14.17 -6.86
CA VAL A 153 -0.64 15.56 -7.03
C VAL A 153 -1.54 15.63 -8.26
N SER A 154 -2.67 16.34 -8.16
CA SER A 154 -3.56 16.49 -9.31
C SER A 154 -2.84 17.20 -10.47
N ARG A 155 -3.16 16.81 -11.71
CA ARG A 155 -2.57 17.41 -12.90
C ARG A 155 -2.79 18.93 -12.94
N GLN A 156 -3.95 19.40 -12.49
CA GLN A 156 -4.26 20.84 -12.40
C GLN A 156 -3.29 21.57 -11.47
N VAL A 157 -3.07 21.05 -10.26
CA VAL A 157 -2.11 21.64 -9.31
C VAL A 157 -0.70 21.58 -9.89
N CYS A 158 -0.31 20.47 -10.50
CA CYS A 158 0.99 20.33 -11.14
C CYS A 158 1.18 21.37 -12.27
N ASN A 159 0.17 21.54 -13.13
CA ASN A 159 0.19 22.52 -14.22
C ASN A 159 0.27 23.97 -13.74
N SER A 160 -0.29 24.30 -12.57
CA SER A 160 -0.13 25.63 -11.97
C SER A 160 1.34 25.96 -11.62
N ARG A 161 2.20 24.94 -11.51
CA ARG A 161 3.64 25.07 -11.26
C ARG A 161 4.45 24.98 -12.55
N TYR A 162 4.03 24.14 -13.48
CA TYR A 162 4.73 23.86 -14.74
C TYR A 162 4.19 24.62 -15.97
N GLY A 163 3.42 25.69 -15.78
CA GLY A 163 2.95 26.54 -16.88
C GLY A 163 2.12 25.81 -17.94
N ASN A 164 1.29 24.84 -17.51
CA ASN A 164 0.50 23.96 -18.39
C ASN A 164 1.29 22.96 -19.25
N GLY A 165 2.54 22.66 -18.92
CA GLY A 165 3.36 21.67 -19.63
C GLY A 165 3.07 20.19 -19.30
N ILE A 166 2.18 19.88 -18.36
CA ILE A 166 1.89 18.51 -17.90
C ILE A 166 0.66 17.96 -18.63
N ASP A 167 0.89 16.95 -19.47
CA ASP A 167 -0.16 16.29 -20.27
C ASP A 167 -0.73 15.00 -19.62
N ARG A 168 -1.62 14.30 -20.32
CA ARG A 168 -2.30 13.09 -19.82
C ARG A 168 -1.38 11.89 -19.59
N THR A 169 -0.29 11.83 -20.33
CA THR A 169 0.76 10.81 -20.29
C THR A 169 1.71 11.03 -19.12
N MET A 170 1.47 12.08 -18.32
CA MET A 170 2.23 12.41 -17.12
C MET A 170 1.36 12.31 -15.87
N LEU A 171 2.03 11.96 -14.77
CA LEU A 171 1.54 11.85 -13.40
C LEU A 171 2.48 12.66 -12.50
N CYS A 172 1.94 13.42 -11.56
CA CYS A 172 2.76 14.17 -10.60
C CYS A 172 2.63 13.58 -9.21
N ALA A 173 3.72 13.60 -8.46
CA ALA A 173 3.72 13.26 -7.05
C ALA A 173 4.71 14.12 -6.27
N ALA A 174 4.41 14.38 -5.00
CA ALA A 174 5.24 15.20 -4.14
C ALA A 174 5.09 14.78 -2.68
N ALA A 175 6.13 15.02 -1.89
CA ALA A 175 5.99 15.20 -0.46
C ALA A 175 6.97 16.28 0.03
N ARG A 176 6.66 16.93 1.15
CA ARG A 176 7.54 17.96 1.71
C ARG A 176 8.92 17.38 1.99
N GLY A 177 9.95 17.99 1.40
CA GLY A 177 11.33 17.55 1.53
C GLY A 177 11.61 16.18 0.94
N LYS A 178 10.76 15.66 0.03
CA LYS A 178 10.90 14.35 -0.60
C LYS A 178 10.72 14.38 -2.11
N ASP A 179 11.69 13.83 -2.84
CA ASP A 179 11.65 13.77 -4.31
C ASP A 179 12.68 12.81 -4.91
N SER A 180 12.39 12.28 -6.10
CA SER A 180 13.35 11.55 -6.95
C SER A 180 14.38 12.51 -7.56
N CYS A 181 15.62 12.07 -7.73
CA CYS A 181 16.72 12.94 -8.13
C CYS A 181 17.68 12.23 -9.12
N GLN A 182 18.88 12.78 -9.38
CA GLN A 182 19.72 12.32 -10.49
C GLN A 182 20.12 10.83 -10.33
N GLY A 183 19.74 9.99 -11.30
CA GLY A 183 20.02 8.55 -11.29
C GLY A 183 18.84 7.67 -10.87
N ASP A 184 17.74 8.26 -10.39
CA ASP A 184 16.45 7.56 -10.21
C ASP A 184 15.63 7.53 -11.51
N SER A 185 15.99 8.34 -12.52
CA SER A 185 15.38 8.39 -13.84
C SER A 185 15.08 7.00 -14.40
N GLY A 186 13.85 6.75 -14.87
CA GLY A 186 13.41 5.44 -15.34
C GLY A 186 13.05 4.44 -14.23
N GLY A 187 13.26 4.79 -12.97
CA GLY A 187 12.88 4.00 -11.80
C GLY A 187 11.37 4.00 -11.54
N PRO A 188 10.91 3.15 -10.61
CA PRO A 188 9.49 2.98 -10.31
C PRO A 188 8.91 4.13 -9.47
N LEU A 189 7.65 4.45 -9.75
CA LEU A 189 6.68 4.93 -8.77
C LEU A 189 5.58 3.88 -8.65
N VAL A 190 5.47 3.23 -7.49
CA VAL A 190 4.51 2.16 -7.22
C VAL A 190 3.40 2.59 -6.28
N VAL A 191 2.21 2.02 -6.47
CA VAL A 191 1.07 2.12 -5.57
C VAL A 191 0.75 0.74 -5.01
N ASP A 192 0.45 0.67 -3.73
CA ASP A 192 -0.09 -0.54 -3.10
C ASP A 192 -1.61 -0.55 -3.26
N LEU A 193 -2.14 -1.57 -3.94
CA LEU A 193 -3.57 -1.75 -4.15
C LEU A 193 -3.96 -3.18 -3.81
N LYS A 194 -5.21 -3.36 -3.42
CA LYS A 194 -5.79 -4.70 -3.25
C LYS A 194 -5.95 -5.38 -4.60
N ASP A 195 -5.45 -6.61 -4.71
CA ASP A 195 -5.72 -7.51 -5.82
C ASP A 195 -7.18 -8.02 -5.80
N SER A 196 -7.57 -8.80 -6.80
CA SER A 196 -8.92 -9.38 -6.90
C SER A 196 -9.28 -10.33 -5.74
N ASN A 197 -8.30 -10.81 -5.00
CA ASN A 197 -8.45 -11.70 -3.85
C ASN A 197 -8.37 -10.93 -2.51
N GLY A 198 -8.19 -9.61 -2.54
CA GLY A 198 -8.04 -8.76 -1.36
C GLY A 198 -6.63 -8.77 -0.75
N GLY A 199 -5.63 -9.35 -1.42
CA GLY A 199 -4.22 -9.27 -1.04
C GLY A 199 -3.58 -7.96 -1.48
N ASP A 200 -2.62 -7.45 -0.71
CA ASP A 200 -1.84 -6.27 -1.10
C ASP A 200 -0.91 -6.62 -2.28
N GLN A 201 -0.94 -5.78 -3.31
CA GLN A 201 -0.18 -5.96 -4.53
C GLN A 201 0.35 -4.60 -5.02
N PHE A 202 1.64 -4.58 -5.33
CA PHE A 202 2.28 -3.37 -5.85
C PHE A 202 2.08 -3.26 -7.36
N TYR A 203 1.56 -2.11 -7.78
CA TYR A 203 1.36 -1.75 -9.18
C TYR A 203 2.29 -0.59 -9.55
N LEU A 204 3.05 -0.73 -10.63
CA LEU A 204 3.78 0.33 -11.28
C LEU A 204 2.76 1.36 -11.83
N ALA A 205 2.70 2.51 -11.18
CA ALA A 205 1.80 3.61 -11.51
C ALA A 205 2.50 4.72 -12.30
N GLY A 206 3.80 4.90 -12.08
CA GLY A 206 4.60 5.88 -12.80
C GLY A 206 6.04 5.44 -13.05
N VAL A 207 6.70 6.09 -13.99
CA VAL A 207 8.13 5.94 -14.28
C VAL A 207 8.80 7.29 -14.08
N VAL A 208 9.87 7.36 -13.27
CA VAL A 208 10.57 8.64 -12.98
C VAL A 208 11.03 9.30 -14.28
N SER A 209 10.60 10.53 -14.54
CA SER A 209 10.89 11.25 -15.79
C SER A 209 11.71 12.51 -15.55
N PHE A 210 11.14 13.56 -14.94
CA PHE A 210 11.82 14.84 -14.71
C PHE A 210 11.28 15.60 -13.49
N GLY A 211 11.98 16.67 -13.11
CA GLY A 211 11.60 17.62 -12.07
C GLY A 211 12.52 18.84 -12.05
N ILE A 212 12.06 19.97 -11.49
CA ILE A 212 12.87 21.20 -11.36
C ILE A 212 13.50 21.25 -9.96
N GLY A 213 14.76 20.81 -9.89
CA GLY A 213 15.51 20.69 -8.64
C GLY A 213 15.01 19.53 -7.79
N CYS A 214 15.91 18.92 -7.00
CA CYS A 214 15.51 17.78 -6.18
C CYS A 214 14.77 18.26 -4.92
N ALA A 215 13.51 17.88 -4.80
CA ALA A 215 12.57 18.25 -3.73
C ALA A 215 12.41 19.75 -3.54
N ASN A 216 12.36 20.47 -4.65
CA ASN A 216 11.89 21.84 -4.61
C ASN A 216 10.42 21.85 -4.14
N PRO A 217 10.09 22.48 -3.00
CA PRO A 217 8.73 22.47 -2.47
C PRO A 217 7.68 23.05 -3.42
N SER A 218 8.11 23.86 -4.39
CA SER A 218 7.25 24.50 -5.39
C SER A 218 6.97 23.62 -6.61
N TYR A 219 7.76 22.57 -6.87
CA TYR A 219 7.68 21.77 -8.08
C TYR A 219 7.54 20.28 -7.75
N PRO A 220 6.36 19.67 -7.93
CA PRO A 220 6.19 18.23 -7.82
C PRO A 220 7.09 17.47 -8.80
N GLY A 221 7.51 16.26 -8.43
CA GLY A 221 8.17 15.33 -9.35
C GLY A 221 7.20 14.86 -10.43
N VAL A 222 7.69 14.71 -11.66
CA VAL A 222 6.90 14.30 -12.82
C VAL A 222 7.34 12.91 -13.29
N TYR A 223 6.34 12.06 -13.49
CA TYR A 223 6.47 10.66 -13.83
C TYR A 223 5.65 10.37 -15.09
N SER A 224 6.09 9.45 -15.95
CA SER A 224 5.24 8.95 -17.02
C SER A 224 4.09 8.15 -16.44
N ASN A 225 2.86 8.49 -16.79
CA ASN A 225 1.63 7.87 -16.31
C ASN A 225 1.42 6.50 -16.96
N VAL A 226 1.73 5.44 -16.21
CA VAL A 226 1.71 4.06 -16.70
C VAL A 226 0.30 3.61 -17.07
N ALA A 227 -0.72 4.04 -16.33
CA ALA A 227 -2.11 3.73 -16.67
C ALA A 227 -2.50 4.33 -18.04
N SER A 228 -2.10 5.58 -18.32
CA SER A 228 -2.34 6.22 -19.61
C SER A 228 -1.55 5.58 -20.76
N LEU A 229 -0.40 4.98 -20.47
CA LEU A 229 0.51 4.37 -21.46
C LEU A 229 0.39 2.84 -21.53
N ARG A 230 -0.53 2.24 -20.76
CA ARG A 230 -0.68 0.79 -20.64
C ARG A 230 -0.94 0.10 -21.97
N ASN A 231 -1.80 0.67 -22.81
CA ASN A 231 -2.13 0.06 -24.10
C ASN A 231 -0.88 -0.06 -24.98
N TRP A 232 0.01 0.93 -24.94
CA TRP A 232 1.30 0.88 -25.63
C TRP A 232 2.20 -0.21 -25.06
N ILE A 233 2.29 -0.33 -23.73
CA ILE A 233 3.05 -1.41 -23.05
C ILE A 233 2.54 -2.77 -23.53
N GLN A 234 1.23 -3.01 -23.42
CA GLN A 234 0.62 -4.30 -23.76
C GLN A 234 0.78 -4.64 -25.24
N THR A 235 0.60 -3.68 -26.14
CA THR A 235 0.74 -3.91 -27.59
C THR A 235 2.16 -4.38 -27.93
N ASN A 236 3.19 -3.71 -27.40
CA ASN A 236 4.58 -4.07 -27.68
C ASN A 236 4.98 -5.41 -27.03
N LEU A 237 4.44 -5.72 -25.84
CA LEU A 237 4.62 -7.03 -25.21
C LEU A 237 3.97 -8.15 -26.03
N ALA A 238 2.73 -7.95 -26.50
CA ALA A 238 2.01 -8.92 -27.34
C ALA A 238 2.73 -9.14 -28.68
N SER A 239 3.19 -8.08 -29.35
CA SER A 239 4.00 -8.19 -30.58
C SER A 239 5.33 -8.91 -30.35
N ALA A 240 5.83 -8.96 -29.11
CA ALA A 240 7.01 -9.72 -28.73
C ALA A 240 6.69 -11.15 -28.23
N GLY A 241 5.44 -11.61 -28.37
CA GLY A 241 4.99 -12.94 -27.95
C GLY A 241 4.67 -13.07 -26.45
N VAL A 242 4.54 -11.94 -25.73
CA VAL A 242 4.14 -11.92 -24.31
C VAL A 242 2.65 -11.58 -24.23
N TYR A 243 1.83 -12.60 -24.02
CA TYR A 243 0.38 -12.43 -23.85
C TYR A 243 0.03 -12.12 -22.39
N PRO A 244 -0.92 -11.22 -22.11
CA PRO A 244 -1.43 -11.05 -20.76
C PRO A 244 -2.07 -12.36 -20.30
N ALA A 245 -1.81 -12.76 -19.05
CA ALA A 245 -2.56 -13.84 -18.41
C ALA A 245 -4.03 -13.41 -18.35
N THR A 246 -4.85 -13.91 -19.26
CA THR A 246 -6.30 -13.73 -19.21
C THR A 246 -6.87 -14.84 -18.33
N ASN A 247 -7.75 -14.48 -17.40
CA ASN A 247 -8.49 -15.42 -16.57
C ASN A 247 -9.55 -16.14 -17.45
N ASN A 248 -9.17 -17.19 -18.16
CA ASN A 248 -10.02 -18.36 -18.42
C ASN A 248 -9.14 -19.51 -18.98
N PRO A 249 -9.38 -20.78 -18.61
CA PRO A 249 -8.54 -21.88 -19.06
C PRO A 249 -8.92 -22.23 -20.50
N GLU A 250 -7.99 -22.04 -21.43
CA GLU A 250 -8.12 -22.70 -22.72
C GLU A 250 -7.80 -24.20 -22.53
N PRO A 251 -8.57 -25.13 -23.12
CA PRO A 251 -8.47 -26.54 -22.80
C PRO A 251 -7.12 -27.06 -23.29
N SER A 252 -6.39 -27.71 -22.39
CA SER A 252 -5.19 -28.46 -22.75
C SER A 252 -5.57 -29.51 -23.79
N THR A 253 -5.24 -29.28 -25.07
CA THR A 253 -5.24 -30.32 -26.11
C THR A 253 -4.14 -31.31 -25.75
N THR A 254 -4.50 -32.26 -24.90
CA THR A 254 -3.72 -33.46 -24.67
C THR A 254 -3.91 -34.34 -25.90
N THR A 255 -2.88 -34.41 -26.75
CA THR A 255 -2.79 -35.43 -27.81
C THR A 255 -2.65 -36.79 -27.13
N THR A 256 -3.77 -37.42 -26.80
CA THR A 256 -3.81 -38.82 -26.38
C THR A 256 -3.81 -39.70 -27.62
N THR A 257 -2.71 -40.41 -27.85
CA THR A 257 -2.66 -41.53 -28.79
C THR A 257 -3.57 -42.64 -28.28
N THR A 258 -4.76 -42.79 -28.88
CA THR A 258 -5.68 -43.88 -28.54
C THR A 258 -5.40 -45.08 -29.44
N THR A 259 -4.90 -46.16 -28.83
CA THR A 259 -4.92 -47.51 -29.41
C THR A 259 -6.35 -48.03 -29.40
N THR A 260 -6.82 -48.45 -30.57
CA THR A 260 -8.14 -49.00 -30.84
C THR A 260 -8.36 -50.34 -30.13
N THR A 261 -9.38 -50.43 -29.28
CA THR A 261 -10.04 -51.72 -28.97
C THR A 261 -11.55 -51.55 -28.93
N THR A 262 -12.20 -52.37 -29.76
CA THR A 262 -13.60 -52.37 -30.12
C THR A 262 -14.44 -53.19 -29.12
N THR A 263 -15.50 -52.62 -28.54
CA THR A 263 -16.70 -53.41 -28.15
C THR A 263 -17.98 -52.57 -28.12
N LYS A 264 -19.07 -53.24 -28.53
CA LYS A 264 -20.43 -52.77 -28.90
C LYS A 264 -21.31 -52.26 -27.76
N SER A 265 -22.12 -51.25 -28.11
CA SER A 265 -23.59 -51.09 -27.94
C SER A 265 -24.25 -51.26 -26.57
N THR A 266 -24.96 -50.24 -26.08
CA THR A 266 -26.45 -50.19 -26.15
C THR A 266 -27.02 -48.80 -25.81
N THR A 267 -28.10 -48.46 -26.50
CA THR A 267 -28.85 -47.19 -26.47
C THR A 267 -29.99 -47.24 -25.45
N THR A 268 -30.32 -46.13 -24.79
CA THR A 268 -31.74 -45.80 -24.53
C THR A 268 -31.97 -44.31 -24.31
N THR A 269 -32.91 -43.78 -25.07
CA THR A 269 -33.39 -42.40 -25.16
C THR A 269 -34.56 -42.18 -24.19
N LYS A 270 -34.71 -40.98 -23.60
CA LYS A 270 -36.04 -40.38 -23.34
C LYS A 270 -35.98 -38.86 -23.13
N LYS A 271 -37.03 -38.23 -23.68
CA LYS A 271 -37.30 -36.81 -23.99
C LYS A 271 -37.91 -36.05 -22.77
N PRO A 272 -37.92 -34.69 -22.74
CA PRO A 272 -38.28 -33.91 -21.55
C PRO A 272 -39.78 -33.57 -21.46
N VAL A 273 -40.25 -33.28 -20.25
CA VAL A 273 -41.61 -32.82 -19.95
C VAL A 273 -41.57 -31.40 -19.37
N VAL A 274 -42.39 -30.55 -19.98
CA VAL A 274 -42.71 -29.16 -19.61
C VAL A 274 -43.85 -29.17 -18.57
N THR A 275 -43.84 -28.27 -17.58
CA THR A 275 -45.09 -27.85 -16.93
C THR A 275 -45.04 -26.39 -16.48
N THR A 276 -46.17 -25.73 -16.70
CA THR A 276 -46.49 -24.31 -16.70
C THR A 276 -47.09 -23.80 -15.36
N THR A 277 -46.80 -22.54 -15.05
CA THR A 277 -47.62 -21.45 -14.46
C THR A 277 -48.67 -21.71 -13.37
N LYS A 278 -48.65 -20.90 -12.29
CA LYS A 278 -49.72 -19.93 -11.93
C LYS A 278 -49.37 -19.04 -10.72
N LYS A 279 -49.89 -17.80 -10.77
CA LYS A 279 -49.85 -16.69 -9.78
C LYS A 279 -51.14 -16.70 -8.93
N PRO A 280 -51.13 -16.18 -7.69
CA PRO A 280 -52.25 -15.36 -7.19
C PRO A 280 -51.74 -14.05 -6.53
N VAL A 281 -52.26 -12.85 -6.83
CA VAL A 281 -53.52 -12.18 -6.42
C VAL A 281 -53.40 -11.44 -5.08
N VAL A 282 -53.67 -10.13 -5.17
CA VAL A 282 -53.70 -9.08 -4.14
C VAL A 282 -55.01 -9.13 -3.36
N THR A 283 -55.00 -8.78 -2.08
CA THR A 283 -56.23 -8.35 -1.38
C THR A 283 -55.92 -7.25 -0.36
N THR A 284 -56.73 -6.20 -0.45
CA THR A 284 -56.78 -4.96 0.34
C THR A 284 -57.65 -5.14 1.58
N THR A 285 -57.31 -4.52 2.71
CA THR A 285 -58.28 -4.32 3.82
C THR A 285 -58.09 -2.98 4.51
N LYS A 286 -59.23 -2.35 4.86
CA LYS A 286 -59.42 -0.96 5.30
C LYS A 286 -59.12 -0.72 6.79
N LYS A 287 -58.83 0.55 7.06
CA LYS A 287 -58.71 1.31 8.32
C LYS A 287 -59.92 1.20 9.28
N PRO A 288 -59.74 1.50 10.57
CA PRO A 288 -60.70 2.33 11.30
C PRO A 288 -60.09 3.61 11.90
N VAL A 289 -60.96 4.61 12.02
CA VAL A 289 -60.76 6.01 12.42
C VAL A 289 -60.91 6.15 13.94
N VAL A 290 -60.07 6.97 14.58
CA VAL A 290 -60.35 7.58 15.90
C VAL A 290 -59.92 9.05 15.87
N THR A 291 -60.89 9.93 16.10
CA THR A 291 -60.83 11.38 16.43
C THR A 291 -60.54 11.48 17.94
N THR A 292 -59.79 12.38 18.57
CA THR A 292 -59.73 13.86 18.66
C THR A 292 -58.64 14.09 19.74
N THR A 293 -57.77 15.09 19.78
CA THR A 293 -58.02 16.44 20.35
C THR A 293 -56.70 17.22 20.26
N GLU A 294 -56.76 18.45 19.78
CA GLU A 294 -55.65 19.40 19.73
C GLU A 294 -55.34 19.94 21.13
N VAL A 295 -54.05 19.99 21.47
CA VAL A 295 -53.54 20.86 22.55
C VAL A 295 -52.48 21.76 21.93
N VAL A 296 -52.84 23.04 21.87
CA VAL A 296 -51.96 24.15 21.52
C VAL A 296 -50.94 24.31 22.62
N THR A 297 -49.66 24.16 22.30
CA THR A 297 -48.55 24.55 23.19
C THR A 297 -47.69 25.57 22.45
N THR A 298 -47.58 26.74 23.07
CA THR A 298 -46.88 27.94 22.65
C THR A 298 -45.37 27.71 22.48
N GLU A 299 -44.80 28.17 21.36
CA GLU A 299 -43.36 28.26 21.14
C GLU A 299 -42.68 29.23 22.12
N PRO A 300 -41.52 28.88 22.71
CA PRO A 300 -40.65 29.83 23.40
C PRO A 300 -39.79 30.63 22.40
N PRO A 301 -39.34 31.84 22.77
CA PRO A 301 -38.73 32.78 21.85
C PRO A 301 -37.33 32.35 21.39
N GLU A 302 -37.05 32.71 20.15
CA GLU A 302 -35.80 32.59 19.41
C GLU A 302 -34.59 33.00 20.27
N SER A 303 -33.75 32.01 20.59
CA SER A 303 -32.45 32.22 21.23
C SER A 303 -31.45 32.66 20.16
N THR A 304 -30.94 33.86 20.32
CA THR A 304 -29.83 34.42 19.54
C THR A 304 -28.63 33.46 19.54
N THR A 305 -28.38 32.81 18.42
CA THR A 305 -27.17 32.02 18.19
C THR A 305 -25.98 32.95 18.01
N THR A 306 -25.13 33.00 19.03
CA THR A 306 -23.73 33.41 18.91
C THR A 306 -23.06 32.54 17.83
N PRO A 307 -22.22 33.08 16.93
CA PRO A 307 -21.56 32.26 15.93
C PRO A 307 -20.70 31.21 16.63
N GLU A 308 -21.02 29.94 16.39
CA GLU A 308 -20.19 28.81 16.79
C GLU A 308 -18.80 29.01 16.19
N GLU A 309 -17.82 29.15 17.08
CA GLU A 309 -16.41 29.18 16.74
C GLU A 309 -16.10 27.95 15.88
N PRO A 310 -15.42 28.07 14.73
CA PRO A 310 -15.26 26.94 13.83
C PRO A 310 -14.51 25.83 14.55
N GLU A 311 -15.18 24.69 14.74
CA GLU A 311 -14.60 23.46 15.29
C GLU A 311 -13.31 23.17 14.51
N VAL A 312 -12.16 23.38 15.15
CA VAL A 312 -10.87 23.13 14.51
C VAL A 312 -10.79 21.63 14.29
N ALA A 313 -10.94 21.19 13.03
CA ALA A 313 -10.85 19.80 12.66
C ALA A 313 -9.55 19.19 13.21
N VAL A 314 -9.68 18.21 14.10
CA VAL A 314 -8.53 17.55 14.74
C VAL A 314 -7.74 16.81 13.66
N GLU A 315 -6.47 17.12 13.52
CA GLU A 315 -5.59 16.38 12.60
C GLU A 315 -5.40 14.96 13.15
N GLU A 316 -5.82 13.95 12.39
CA GLU A 316 -5.81 12.54 12.80
C GLU A 316 -4.62 11.76 12.23
N VAL A 317 -4.18 10.72 12.94
CA VAL A 317 -3.28 9.68 12.45
C VAL A 317 -3.95 8.31 12.59
N GLN A 318 -3.78 7.45 11.59
CA GLN A 318 -4.36 6.11 11.58
C GLN A 318 -3.48 5.12 12.34
N LEU A 319 -4.05 4.37 13.28
CA LEU A 319 -3.41 3.20 13.86
C LEU A 319 -3.83 1.96 13.05
N ILE A 320 -2.90 1.43 12.27
CA ILE A 320 -3.11 0.33 11.34
C ILE A 320 -2.80 -0.99 12.07
N ARG A 321 -3.65 -2.00 11.87
CA ARG A 321 -3.45 -3.37 12.38
C ARG A 321 -2.99 -4.30 11.26
N TYR A 322 -2.00 -5.13 11.58
CA TYR A 322 -1.51 -6.21 10.74
C TYR A 322 -1.56 -7.53 11.50
N TRP A 323 -1.73 -8.66 10.80
CA TRP A 323 -1.66 -10.01 11.35
C TRP A 323 -0.59 -10.86 10.67
N SER A 324 0.23 -11.55 11.45
CA SER A 324 1.16 -12.54 10.95
C SER A 324 0.69 -13.95 11.27
N ARG A 325 0.37 -14.74 10.24
CA ARG A 325 0.13 -16.18 10.42
C ARG A 325 1.39 -16.91 10.88
N LYS A 326 2.58 -16.44 10.48
CA LYS A 326 3.88 -17.04 10.83
C LYS A 326 4.19 -16.87 12.32
N PHE A 327 3.97 -15.67 12.84
CA PHE A 327 4.27 -15.33 14.24
C PHE A 327 3.06 -15.52 15.17
N ARG A 328 1.87 -15.71 14.58
CA ARG A 328 0.57 -15.76 15.27
C ARG A 328 0.38 -14.53 16.15
N ASP A 329 0.71 -13.38 15.58
CA ASP A 329 0.79 -12.11 16.31
C ASP A 329 0.18 -10.95 15.48
N HIS A 330 -0.39 -9.98 16.19
CA HIS A 330 -0.88 -8.73 15.62
C HIS A 330 0.14 -7.60 15.87
N PHE A 331 0.42 -6.84 14.82
CA PHE A 331 1.28 -5.67 14.91
C PHE A 331 0.46 -4.41 14.61
N TYR A 332 0.65 -3.38 15.42
CA TYR A 332 -0.05 -2.11 15.27
C TYR A 332 0.97 -1.03 14.93
N THR A 333 0.64 -0.12 14.03
CA THR A 333 1.54 1.00 13.71
C THR A 333 0.81 2.16 13.06
N THR A 334 1.33 3.36 13.27
CA THR A 334 0.94 4.55 12.50
C THR A 334 1.76 4.76 11.23
N ASN A 335 2.72 3.88 10.98
CA ASN A 335 3.65 3.94 9.86
C ASN A 335 4.04 2.52 9.44
N PHE A 336 3.61 2.10 8.25
CA PHE A 336 3.93 0.77 7.70
C PHE A 336 5.43 0.43 7.69
N ARG A 337 6.33 1.42 7.74
CA ARG A 337 7.79 1.24 7.87
C ARG A 337 8.22 0.60 9.19
N ASP A 338 7.42 0.74 10.26
CA ASP A 338 7.75 0.15 11.56
C ASP A 338 7.81 -1.40 11.52
N LEU A 339 7.23 -2.03 10.49
CA LEU A 339 7.34 -3.48 10.28
C LEU A 339 8.76 -3.92 9.89
N GLY A 340 9.58 -3.04 9.28
CA GLY A 340 10.91 -3.37 8.78
C GLY A 340 10.95 -4.70 7.99
N PHE A 341 11.94 -5.55 8.29
CA PHE A 341 12.07 -6.89 7.70
C PHE A 341 10.88 -7.84 7.97
N MET A 342 10.04 -7.54 8.97
CA MET A 342 8.86 -8.37 9.29
C MET A 342 7.71 -8.18 8.30
N ARG A 343 7.76 -7.15 7.44
CA ARG A 343 6.70 -6.80 6.48
C ARG A 343 6.27 -7.96 5.58
N LYS A 344 7.18 -8.88 5.24
CA LYS A 344 6.87 -10.09 4.44
C LYS A 344 5.90 -11.06 5.16
N SER A 345 5.92 -11.07 6.49
CA SER A 345 5.20 -12.03 7.33
C SER A 345 3.88 -11.49 7.89
N TYR A 346 3.71 -10.18 7.93
CA TYR A 346 2.51 -9.50 8.40
C TYR A 346 1.59 -9.12 7.21
N ARG A 347 0.28 -9.21 7.40
CA ARG A 347 -0.76 -8.88 6.42
C ARG A 347 -1.61 -7.74 6.97
N PHE A 348 -1.87 -6.72 6.16
CA PHE A 348 -2.72 -5.60 6.58
C PHE A 348 -4.15 -6.09 6.84
N GLU A 349 -4.70 -5.76 8.01
CA GLU A 349 -6.08 -6.10 8.37
C GLU A 349 -7.02 -4.91 8.31
N GLY A 350 -6.51 -3.68 8.46
CA GLY A 350 -7.32 -2.47 8.42
C GLY A 350 -6.79 -1.35 9.30
N VAL A 351 -7.54 -0.24 9.31
CA VAL A 351 -7.35 0.85 10.27
C VAL A 351 -8.11 0.49 11.54
N GLN A 352 -7.38 0.13 12.60
CA GLN A 352 -7.98 -0.25 13.89
C GLN A 352 -8.74 0.91 14.51
N CYS A 353 -8.11 2.09 14.49
CA CYS A 353 -8.67 3.34 14.98
C CYS A 353 -7.88 4.52 14.43
N LYS A 354 -8.34 5.73 14.75
CA LYS A 354 -7.58 6.95 14.53
C LYS A 354 -7.34 7.68 15.85
N LEU A 355 -6.19 8.30 15.94
CA LEU A 355 -5.71 9.05 17.10
C LEU A 355 -5.57 10.52 16.69
N ALA A 356 -5.72 11.44 17.64
CA ALA A 356 -5.29 12.81 17.41
C ALA A 356 -3.76 12.82 17.21
N LYS A 357 -3.29 13.52 16.17
CA LYS A 357 -1.87 13.56 15.82
C LYS A 357 -1.06 14.41 16.80
N ASN A 358 -1.66 15.50 17.27
CA ASN A 358 -1.09 16.39 18.27
C ASN A 358 -1.95 16.34 19.54
N GLN A 359 -1.38 16.75 20.68
CA GLN A 359 -2.14 16.84 21.91
C GLN A 359 -3.24 17.90 21.78
N VAL A 360 -4.48 17.48 21.98
CA VAL A 360 -5.67 18.33 22.05
C VAL A 360 -6.27 18.30 23.45
N ALA A 361 -7.23 19.17 23.74
CA ALA A 361 -7.89 19.24 25.05
C ALA A 361 -8.41 17.86 25.48
N ASP A 362 -8.12 17.51 26.74
CA ASP A 362 -8.50 16.24 27.40
C ASP A 362 -7.90 14.96 26.81
N SER A 363 -7.03 15.07 25.80
CA SER A 363 -6.31 13.94 25.24
C SER A 363 -5.00 13.66 26.00
N VAL A 364 -4.64 12.39 26.08
CA VAL A 364 -3.41 11.89 26.69
C VAL A 364 -2.59 11.10 25.66
N PRO A 365 -1.26 11.02 25.81
CA PRO A 365 -0.42 10.28 24.89
C PRO A 365 -0.69 8.78 24.96
N LEU A 366 -0.74 8.13 23.81
CA LEU A 366 -0.67 6.67 23.71
C LEU A 366 0.79 6.27 23.48
N TYR A 367 1.41 5.69 24.50
CA TYR A 367 2.81 5.28 24.50
C TYR A 367 2.96 3.89 23.88
N GLN A 368 3.89 3.73 22.95
CA GLN A 368 4.28 2.45 22.38
C GLN A 368 5.58 1.96 23.02
N TYR A 369 5.55 0.72 23.47
CA TYR A 369 6.69 -0.02 23.97
C TYR A 369 6.89 -1.27 23.12
N ASN A 370 8.16 -1.64 22.91
CA ASN A 370 8.52 -2.88 22.21
C ASN A 370 9.38 -3.73 23.14
N LYS A 371 9.13 -5.03 23.16
CA LYS A 371 10.03 -6.01 23.74
C LYS A 371 10.62 -6.87 22.61
N PRO A 372 11.94 -6.82 22.38
CA PRO A 372 12.61 -7.65 21.38
C PRO A 372 12.19 -9.12 21.49
N ASP A 373 11.87 -9.74 20.35
CA ASP A 373 11.40 -11.13 20.19
C ASP A 373 10.05 -11.48 20.85
N LYS A 374 9.28 -10.48 21.30
CA LYS A 374 7.93 -10.69 21.85
C LYS A 374 6.89 -9.85 21.14
N ASP A 375 6.52 -8.70 21.72
CA ASP A 375 5.29 -8.01 21.36
C ASP A 375 5.35 -6.51 21.65
N HIS A 376 4.45 -5.76 21.01
CA HIS A 376 4.24 -4.34 21.22
C HIS A 376 3.16 -4.10 22.26
N MET A 377 3.46 -3.25 23.24
CA MET A 377 2.50 -2.81 24.24
C MET A 377 2.17 -1.34 24.05
N TYR A 378 0.89 -1.03 24.13
CA TYR A 378 0.33 0.31 24.12
C TYR A 378 -0.35 0.62 25.46
N THR A 379 -0.08 1.80 26.01
CA THR A 379 -0.70 2.28 27.25
C THR A 379 -0.77 3.81 27.28
N ILE A 380 -1.73 4.36 28.02
CA ILE A 380 -1.79 5.78 28.38
C ILE A 380 -1.14 6.08 29.74
N ASP A 381 -0.79 5.06 30.53
CA ASP A 381 -0.10 5.20 31.82
C ASP A 381 1.36 4.74 31.69
N PRO A 382 2.32 5.68 31.52
CA PRO A 382 3.73 5.34 31.39
C PRO A 382 4.31 4.72 32.66
N LYS A 383 3.63 4.79 33.82
CA LYS A 383 4.07 4.15 35.07
C LYS A 383 3.97 2.62 35.02
N GLU A 384 3.16 2.07 34.09
CA GLU A 384 3.09 0.63 33.84
C GLU A 384 4.47 0.06 33.49
N ILE A 385 5.28 0.80 32.72
CA ILE A 385 6.64 0.40 32.32
C ILE A 385 7.73 1.20 33.05
N GLY A 386 7.47 2.46 33.40
CA GLY A 386 8.36 3.31 34.20
C GLY A 386 9.41 4.09 33.42
N VAL A 387 9.38 4.08 32.08
CA VAL A 387 10.31 4.85 31.24
C VAL A 387 9.59 5.48 30.05
N THR A 388 10.03 6.67 29.65
CA THR A 388 9.55 7.40 28.45
C THR A 388 10.71 8.00 27.64
N THR A 389 11.94 7.56 27.90
CA THR A 389 13.12 7.92 27.11
C THR A 389 13.31 6.92 25.97
N PRO A 390 13.35 7.33 24.69
CA PRO A 390 13.45 6.40 23.57
C PRO A 390 14.62 5.43 23.71
N GLY A 391 14.36 4.13 23.55
CA GLY A 391 15.35 3.06 23.70
C GLY A 391 15.66 2.65 25.14
N ALA A 392 15.22 3.43 26.15
CA ALA A 392 15.39 3.04 27.55
C ALA A 392 14.51 1.83 27.88
N GLU A 393 15.08 0.90 28.63
CA GLU A 393 14.41 -0.32 29.08
C GLU A 393 13.77 -0.08 30.44
N GLY A 394 12.48 -0.40 30.55
CA GLY A 394 11.71 -0.33 31.79
C GLY A 394 11.33 -1.72 32.30
N LYS A 395 10.24 -1.78 33.07
CA LYS A 395 9.73 -3.03 33.66
C LYS A 395 9.53 -4.11 32.59
N ASN A 396 9.82 -5.35 32.97
CA ASN A 396 9.63 -6.53 32.14
C ASN A 396 10.39 -6.52 30.80
N GLY A 397 11.42 -5.69 30.64
CA GLY A 397 12.25 -5.62 29.44
C GLY A 397 11.60 -4.88 28.27
N TYR A 398 10.54 -4.10 28.52
CA TYR A 398 9.92 -3.25 27.51
C TYR A 398 10.75 -1.99 27.30
N LYS A 399 11.05 -1.66 26.05
CA LYS A 399 11.77 -0.45 25.66
C LYS A 399 10.80 0.56 25.08
N PHE A 400 10.85 1.79 25.60
CA PHE A 400 10.02 2.86 25.06
C PHE A 400 10.43 3.17 23.62
N GLN A 401 9.45 3.22 22.72
CA GLN A 401 9.65 3.53 21.31
C GLN A 401 9.29 4.99 21.03
N LYS A 402 8.00 5.32 21.15
CA LYS A 402 7.44 6.62 20.78
C LYS A 402 6.05 6.81 21.35
N ILE A 403 5.55 8.04 21.25
CA ILE A 403 4.12 8.34 21.32
C ILE A 403 3.56 8.09 19.91
N VAL A 404 2.53 7.23 19.78
CA VAL A 404 1.92 6.94 18.47
C VAL A 404 0.81 7.91 18.10
N GLY A 405 0.25 8.61 19.07
CA GLY A 405 -0.80 9.61 18.91
C GLY A 405 -1.41 9.93 20.27
N TYR A 406 -2.52 10.65 20.27
CA TYR A 406 -3.25 11.05 21.46
C TYR A 406 -4.67 10.51 21.43
N CYS A 407 -5.13 9.99 22.55
CA CYS A 407 -6.48 9.43 22.75
C CYS A 407 -7.06 9.92 24.08
N TYR A 408 -8.33 9.59 24.36
CA TYR A 408 -9.02 10.12 25.53
C TYR A 408 -9.10 9.08 26.65
N PRO A 409 -8.82 9.43 27.92
CA PRO A 409 -8.95 8.49 29.03
C PRO A 409 -10.42 8.12 29.30
N GLU A 410 -11.35 9.03 28.98
CA GLU A 410 -12.80 8.89 29.17
C GLU A 410 -13.54 9.06 27.83
N PRO A 411 -14.80 8.57 27.71
CA PRO A 411 -15.58 8.72 26.49
C PRO A 411 -15.72 10.19 26.05
N LYS A 412 -15.51 10.44 24.76
CA LYS A 412 -15.77 11.73 24.09
C LYS A 412 -16.64 11.53 22.86
N ASP A 413 -17.30 12.60 22.42
CA ASP A 413 -18.14 12.56 21.22
C ASP A 413 -17.36 12.04 20.00
N GLY A 414 -17.99 11.14 19.26
CA GLY A 414 -17.38 10.49 18.09
C GLY A 414 -16.29 9.46 18.39
N THR A 415 -16.01 9.14 19.66
CA THR A 415 -15.00 8.15 20.04
C THR A 415 -15.61 6.81 20.48
N ILE A 416 -14.82 5.74 20.36
CA ILE A 416 -15.15 4.36 20.74
C ILE A 416 -14.02 3.76 21.59
N PRO A 417 -14.30 2.79 22.47
CA PRO A 417 -13.28 2.18 23.32
C PRO A 417 -12.26 1.36 22.51
N LEU A 418 -10.99 1.48 22.86
CA LEU A 418 -9.91 0.57 22.47
C LEU A 418 -9.64 -0.41 23.60
N TYR A 419 -10.12 -1.64 23.45
CA TYR A 419 -9.97 -2.72 24.42
C TYR A 419 -8.56 -3.33 24.36
N ARG A 420 -7.99 -3.67 25.52
CA ARG A 420 -6.71 -4.36 25.64
C ARG A 420 -6.89 -5.73 26.29
N TYR A 421 -6.33 -6.73 25.65
CA TYR A 421 -6.28 -8.10 26.16
C TYR A 421 -4.84 -8.57 26.26
N TYR A 422 -4.56 -9.51 27.16
CA TYR A 422 -3.21 -10.03 27.39
C TYR A 422 -3.19 -11.54 27.55
N LYS A 423 -2.22 -12.20 26.91
CA LYS A 423 -2.00 -13.64 27.03
C LYS A 423 -0.64 -13.93 27.64
N ALA A 424 -0.65 -14.18 28.94
CA ALA A 424 0.57 -14.37 29.75
C ALA A 424 1.51 -15.46 29.22
N LYS A 425 0.98 -16.57 28.69
CA LYS A 425 1.78 -17.72 28.22
C LYS A 425 2.75 -17.35 27.09
N ILE A 426 2.38 -16.41 26.23
CA ILE A 426 3.20 -15.97 25.09
C ILE A 426 3.65 -14.51 25.21
N VAL A 427 3.27 -13.83 26.30
CA VAL A 427 3.56 -12.42 26.56
C VAL A 427 3.14 -11.56 25.36
N ASN A 428 1.84 -11.58 25.07
CA ASN A 428 1.27 -10.93 23.90
C ASN A 428 0.01 -10.14 24.27
N HIS A 429 -0.07 -8.93 23.74
CA HIS A 429 -1.16 -8.00 23.87
C HIS A 429 -1.95 -7.94 22.58
N PHE A 430 -3.25 -7.78 22.73
CA PHE A 430 -4.17 -7.63 21.62
C PHE A 430 -5.05 -6.41 21.84
N TYR A 431 -5.23 -5.60 20.80
CA TYR A 431 -5.97 -4.34 20.86
C TYR A 431 -7.06 -4.33 19.80
N THR A 432 -8.30 -4.05 20.20
CA THR A 432 -9.41 -3.96 19.26
C THR A 432 -10.44 -2.94 19.71
N THR A 433 -11.11 -2.32 18.75
CA THR A 433 -12.30 -1.48 18.96
C THR A 433 -13.60 -2.28 18.86
N ASP A 434 -13.53 -3.57 18.51
CA ASP A 434 -14.67 -4.48 18.48
C ASP A 434 -14.60 -5.52 19.60
N GLY A 435 -15.38 -5.32 20.65
CA GLY A 435 -15.49 -6.27 21.76
C GLY A 435 -15.98 -7.65 21.34
N LYS A 436 -16.70 -7.77 20.21
CA LYS A 436 -17.21 -9.06 19.71
C LYS A 436 -16.08 -9.96 19.22
N GLU A 437 -14.98 -9.40 18.73
CA GLU A 437 -13.81 -10.13 18.24
C GLU A 437 -13.22 -11.06 19.33
N MET A 438 -13.30 -10.63 20.59
CA MET A 438 -12.76 -11.36 21.73
C MET A 438 -13.83 -11.99 22.61
N LYS A 439 -15.11 -11.87 22.24
CA LYS A 439 -16.30 -12.44 22.92
C LYS A 439 -16.59 -11.93 24.34
N THR A 440 -15.70 -11.16 24.94
CA THR A 440 -15.90 -10.50 26.23
C THR A 440 -15.27 -9.12 26.23
N THR A 441 -15.89 -8.17 26.91
CA THR A 441 -15.35 -6.85 27.24
C THR A 441 -15.24 -6.64 28.74
N THR A 442 -15.48 -7.69 29.55
CA THR A 442 -15.48 -7.63 31.01
C THR A 442 -14.05 -7.83 31.53
N PRO A 443 -13.46 -6.85 32.23
CA PRO A 443 -12.12 -7.01 32.80
C PRO A 443 -12.04 -8.21 33.74
N GLY A 444 -10.96 -9.00 33.61
CA GLY A 444 -10.75 -10.22 34.39
C GLY A 444 -11.30 -11.50 33.74
N GLU A 445 -12.14 -11.40 32.72
CA GLU A 445 -12.61 -12.56 31.97
C GLU A 445 -11.64 -12.98 30.85
N PHE A 446 -11.62 -14.29 30.56
CA PHE A 446 -10.89 -14.81 29.42
C PHE A 446 -11.77 -14.79 28.17
N GLY A 447 -11.31 -14.05 27.17
CA GLY A 447 -11.92 -13.99 25.85
C GLY A 447 -11.39 -15.05 24.89
N GLN A 448 -11.58 -14.79 23.61
CA GLN A 448 -11.16 -15.67 22.52
C GLN A 448 -9.65 -15.99 22.59
N TRP A 449 -9.29 -17.22 22.23
CA TRP A 449 -7.91 -17.74 22.27
C TRP A 449 -7.20 -17.65 23.63
N ASN A 450 -7.96 -17.55 24.73
CA ASN A 450 -7.47 -17.47 26.11
C ASN A 450 -6.65 -16.21 26.40
N TYR A 451 -7.07 -15.07 25.85
CA TYR A 451 -6.57 -13.76 26.25
C TYR A 451 -7.41 -13.22 27.41
N LEU A 452 -6.74 -12.73 28.45
CA LEU A 452 -7.38 -12.07 29.59
C LEU A 452 -7.75 -10.63 29.19
N MET A 453 -9.00 -10.25 29.36
CA MET A 453 -9.45 -8.87 29.16
C MET A 453 -8.91 -7.98 30.30
N GLN A 454 -8.06 -7.02 29.97
CA GLN A 454 -7.45 -6.10 30.96
C GLN A 454 -8.26 -4.82 31.15
N GLY A 455 -9.07 -4.44 30.17
CA GLY A 455 -9.92 -3.25 30.22
C GLY A 455 -9.80 -2.37 28.97
N ILE A 456 -10.36 -1.16 29.08
CA ILE A 456 -10.27 -0.13 28.04
C ILE A 456 -8.94 0.60 28.23
N THR A 457 -8.13 0.67 27.18
CA THR A 457 -6.87 1.43 27.20
C THR A 457 -7.12 2.92 27.09
N CYS A 458 -7.97 3.32 26.14
CA CYS A 458 -8.46 4.69 25.95
C CYS A 458 -9.61 4.69 24.93
N TYR A 459 -10.18 5.86 24.68
CA TYR A 459 -11.20 6.12 23.67
C TYR A 459 -10.59 6.82 22.44
N VAL A 460 -10.92 6.31 21.27
CA VAL A 460 -10.29 6.64 19.98
C VAL A 460 -11.33 6.91 18.90
N TYR A 461 -10.99 7.64 17.86
CA TYR A 461 -11.91 7.82 16.73
C TYR A 461 -12.03 6.52 15.91
N PRO A 462 -13.21 6.22 15.34
CA PRO A 462 -13.44 5.01 14.56
C PRO A 462 -12.53 4.96 13.32
N GLY A 463 -11.99 3.77 13.06
CA GLY A 463 -11.27 3.45 11.82
C GLY A 463 -12.22 3.14 10.66
N SER A 464 -11.68 2.67 9.54
CA SER A 464 -12.44 2.42 8.31
C SER A 464 -12.03 1.11 7.62
N TYR A 465 -12.69 -0.01 7.95
CA TYR A 465 -13.04 -1.21 7.14
C TYR A 465 -13.60 -2.33 8.06
N PRO A 466 -14.34 -3.35 7.55
CA PRO A 466 -15.23 -4.18 8.36
C PRO A 466 -14.50 -5.36 9.00
N LEU A 467 -14.89 -5.62 10.25
CA LEU A 467 -14.57 -6.81 11.01
C LEU A 467 -15.27 -8.01 10.36
N ARG A 468 -14.60 -8.72 9.45
CA ARG A 468 -15.15 -9.98 8.92
C ARG A 468 -15.31 -10.96 10.09
N GLU A 469 -16.52 -11.49 10.24
CA GLU A 469 -16.79 -12.72 10.98
C GLU A 469 -15.78 -13.78 10.53
N TYR A 470 -14.83 -14.13 11.40
CA TYR A 470 -14.09 -15.37 11.27
C TYR A 470 -15.10 -16.50 11.42
N LYS A 471 -15.62 -17.02 10.30
CA LYS A 471 -16.29 -18.32 10.32
C LYS A 471 -15.25 -19.35 10.76
N SER A 472 -15.48 -19.81 11.99
CA SER A 472 -14.96 -20.98 12.73
C SER A 472 -13.92 -21.85 12.04
#